data_AF-A0A3D4IRK4-F1
#
_entry.id   AF-A0A3D4IRK4-F1
#
_cell.length_a   1.000
_cell.length_b   1.000
_cell.length_c   1.000
_cell.angle_alpha   90.00
_cell.angle_beta   90.00
_cell.angle_gamma   90.00
#
_symmetry.space_group_name_H-M   'P 1'
#
loop_
_entity.id
_entity.type
_entity.pdbx_description
1 polymer ?
#
loop_
_entity_poly.entity_id
_entity_poly.type
_entity_poly.pdbx_seq_one_letter_code
_entity_poly.pdbx_strand_id
1 'polypeptide(L)' 'MIKDEEGRSYFAFKGRGKHLEINLDTKLAEHMSEENARLAMKICPVGAILRKEVGFETPIGKRKYDHVPIGSEIENLQN' A
#
# COMPACT_ATOMS: atom_id res chain seq x y z
N MET A 1 3.75 -8.13 -5.27
CA MET A 1 2.66 -7.23 -5.72
C MET A 1 1.34 -7.97 -5.63
N ILE A 2 0.26 -7.28 -5.27
CA ILE A 2 -1.07 -7.89 -5.09
C ILE A 2 -1.63 -8.25 -6.46
N LYS A 3 -2.19 -9.45 -6.56
CA LYS A 3 -2.67 -10.06 -7.81
C LYS A 3 -4.08 -10.60 -7.62
N ASP A 4 -4.80 -10.74 -8.71
CA ASP A 4 -6.05 -11.48 -8.73
C ASP A 4 -5.81 -12.99 -8.80
N GLU A 5 -6.90 -13.76 -8.88
CA GLU A 5 -6.88 -15.22 -8.95
C GLU A 5 -6.22 -15.76 -10.24
N GLU A 6 -6.21 -14.95 -11.31
CA GLU A 6 -5.56 -15.26 -12.58
C GLU A 6 -4.07 -14.83 -12.61
N GLY A 7 -3.55 -14.24 -11.52
CA GLY A 7 -2.17 -13.79 -11.39
C GLY A 7 -1.85 -12.43 -12.03
N ARG A 8 -2.87 -11.71 -12.52
CA ARG A 8 -2.77 -10.34 -13.05
C ARG A 8 -2.53 -9.37 -11.89
N SER A 9 -1.62 -8.41 -12.07
CA SER A 9 -1.28 -7.46 -11.00
C SER A 9 -2.20 -6.25 -11.04
N TYR A 10 -2.77 -5.85 -9.90
CA TYR A 10 -3.59 -4.63 -9.82
C TYR A 10 -2.76 -3.35 -9.95
N PHE A 11 -1.55 -3.36 -9.38
CA PHE A 11 -0.65 -2.20 -9.40
C PHE A 11 0.44 -2.41 -10.44
N ALA A 12 0.97 -1.31 -10.98
CA ALA A 12 2.13 -1.33 -11.87
C ALA A 12 2.93 -0.03 -11.74
N PHE A 13 4.22 -0.08 -12.09
CA PHE A 13 5.05 1.11 -12.21
C PHE A 13 4.86 1.75 -13.58
N LYS A 14 4.71 3.07 -13.60
CA LYS A 14 4.70 3.89 -14.82
C LYS A 14 5.79 4.95 -14.74
N GLY A 15 6.47 5.21 -15.84
CA GLY A 15 7.57 6.16 -15.87
C GLY A 15 8.82 5.65 -15.15
N ARG A 16 9.80 6.53 -14.95
CA ARG A 16 11.11 6.23 -14.34
C ARG A 16 11.68 7.47 -13.63
N GLY A 17 12.63 7.24 -12.72
CA GLY A 17 13.31 8.30 -11.96
C GLY A 17 12.32 9.13 -11.14
N LYS A 18 12.44 10.46 -11.19
CA LYS A 18 11.54 11.39 -10.48
C LYS A 18 10.08 11.36 -10.98
N HIS A 19 9.81 10.73 -12.11
CA HIS A 19 8.47 10.57 -12.71
C HIS A 19 7.95 9.13 -12.55
N LEU A 20 8.52 8.35 -11.64
CA LEU A 20 8.02 7.02 -11.31
C LEU A 20 6.73 7.14 -10.52
N GLU A 21 5.69 6.47 -10.99
CA GLU A 21 4.36 6.45 -10.38
C GLU A 21 3.91 5.01 -10.14
N ILE A 22 3.15 4.79 -9.07
CA ILE A 22 2.39 3.56 -8.86
C ILE A 22 1.00 3.78 -9.44
N ASN A 23 0.66 3.05 -10.49
CA ASN A 23 -0.65 3.10 -11.13
C ASN A 23 -1.48 1.88 -10.72
N LEU A 24 -2.80 2.05 -10.63
CA LEU A 24 -3.79 1.02 -10.37
C LEU A 24 -4.59 0.77 -11.66
N ASP A 25 -4.69 -0.47 -12.11
CA ASP A 25 -5.59 -0.84 -13.20
C ASP A 25 -7.04 -0.76 -12.70
N THR A 26 -7.78 0.26 -13.13
CA THR A 26 -9.13 0.52 -12.65
C THR A 26 -10.15 -0.53 -13.08
N LYS A 27 -9.96 -1.17 -14.24
CA LYS A 27 -10.87 -2.22 -14.74
C LYS A 27 -10.68 -3.50 -13.95
N LEU A 28 -9.44 -3.85 -13.66
CA LEU A 28 -9.14 -4.99 -12.81
C LEU A 28 -9.56 -4.71 -11.36
N ALA A 29 -9.31 -3.50 -10.87
CA ALA A 29 -9.63 -3.11 -9.50
C ALA A 29 -11.14 -3.02 -9.20
N GLU A 30 -11.98 -2.84 -10.21
CA GLU A 30 -13.44 -2.89 -10.07
C GLU A 30 -13.92 -4.23 -9.46
N HIS A 31 -13.19 -5.30 -9.76
CA HIS A 31 -13.47 -6.66 -9.30
C HIS A 31 -12.52 -7.08 -8.16
N MET A 32 -11.82 -6.12 -7.53
CA MET A 32 -10.91 -6.41 -6.42
C MET A 32 -11.69 -6.87 -5.19
N SER A 33 -11.29 -8.01 -4.60
CA SER A 33 -11.85 -8.48 -3.34
C SER A 33 -11.56 -7.52 -2.20
N GLU A 34 -12.47 -7.44 -1.21
CA GLU A 34 -12.26 -6.64 0.01
C GLU A 34 -10.98 -7.07 0.76
N GLU A 35 -10.63 -8.35 0.73
CA GLU A 35 -9.38 -8.87 1.28
C GLU A 35 -8.16 -8.27 0.59
N ASN A 36 -8.13 -8.27 -0.75
CA ASN A 36 -7.04 -7.67 -1.52
C ASN A 36 -6.96 -6.16 -1.32
N ALA A 37 -8.09 -5.46 -1.23
CA ALA A 37 -8.13 -4.03 -0.94
C ALA A 37 -7.55 -3.70 0.45
N ARG A 38 -7.92 -4.47 1.48
CA ARG A 38 -7.35 -4.33 2.82
C ARG A 38 -5.87 -4.69 2.88
N LEU A 39 -5.46 -5.73 2.17
CA LEU A 39 -4.06 -6.11 2.05
C LEU A 39 -3.25 -4.97 1.42
N ALA A 40 -3.76 -4.35 0.33
CA ALA A 40 -3.12 -3.22 -0.35
C ALA A 40 -2.90 -2.03 0.58
N MET A 41 -3.92 -1.70 1.38
CA MET A 41 -3.82 -0.66 2.40
C MET A 41 -2.80 -1.02 3.48
N LYS A 42 -2.83 -2.26 3.98
CA LYS A 42 -1.94 -2.73 5.06
C LYS A 42 -0.46 -2.74 4.68
N ILE A 43 -0.15 -3.10 3.43
CA ILE A 43 1.25 -3.15 2.96
C ILE A 43 1.81 -1.78 2.60
N CYS A 44 0.96 -0.78 2.31
CA CYS A 44 1.42 0.55 1.95
C CYS A 44 1.94 1.28 3.20
N PRO A 45 3.25 1.55 3.30
CA PRO A 45 3.81 2.05 4.54
C PRO A 45 3.44 3.52 4.81
N VAL A 46 3.22 4.28 3.75
CA VAL A 46 2.97 5.73 3.82
C VAL A 46 1.49 6.11 3.76
N GLY A 47 0.59 5.13 3.64
CA GLY A 47 -0.86 5.39 3.55
C GLY A 47 -1.33 6.03 2.25
N ALA A 48 -0.54 5.92 1.16
CA ALA A 48 -0.92 6.40 -0.16
C ALA A 48 -2.01 5.52 -0.82
N ILE A 49 -2.17 4.28 -0.36
CA ILE A 49 -3.20 3.34 -0.80
C ILE A 49 -4.17 3.16 0.35
N LEU A 50 -5.44 3.53 0.15
CA LEU A 50 -6.50 3.40 1.14
C LEU A 50 -7.70 2.69 0.54
N ARG A 51 -8.28 1.77 1.31
CA ARG A 51 -9.63 1.27 1.04
C ARG A 51 -10.59 2.47 1.18
N LYS A 52 -11.61 2.57 0.33
CA LYS A 52 -12.59 3.65 0.47
C LYS A 52 -13.27 3.62 1.85
N GLU A 53 -13.71 4.78 2.32
CA GLU A 53 -14.50 4.94 3.56
C GLU A 53 -13.77 4.66 4.88
N VAL A 54 -12.48 4.31 4.86
CA VAL A 54 -11.65 4.11 6.09
C VAL A 54 -10.60 5.20 6.28
N GLY A 55 -10.72 6.31 5.55
CA GLY A 55 -9.87 7.48 5.75
C GLY A 55 -10.03 8.05 7.15
N PHE A 56 -8.92 8.39 7.81
CA PHE A 56 -8.89 9.01 9.14
C PHE A 56 -9.47 8.17 10.29
N GLU A 57 -9.74 6.89 10.07
CA GLU A 57 -10.20 5.97 11.13
C GLU A 57 -9.18 5.89 12.28
N THR A 58 -7.88 5.94 11.95
CA THR A 58 -6.80 6.03 12.94
C THR A 58 -6.32 7.48 13.11
N PRO A 59 -6.41 8.06 14.32
CA PRO A 59 -5.92 9.40 14.62
C PRO A 59 -4.42 9.57 14.29
N ILE A 60 -4.04 10.80 13.97
CA ILE A 60 -2.62 11.19 13.85
C ILE A 60 -1.95 11.01 15.22
N GLY A 61 -0.76 10.42 15.24
CA GLY A 61 -0.04 10.04 16.45
C GLY A 61 -0.34 8.61 16.93
N LYS A 62 -1.14 7.83 16.20
CA LYS A 62 -1.44 6.42 16.50
C LYS A 62 -1.22 5.48 15.31
N ARG A 63 -0.73 5.98 14.18
CA ARG A 63 -0.52 5.18 12.96
C ARG A 63 0.77 4.38 13.08
N LYS A 64 0.88 3.32 12.26
CA LYS A 64 1.97 2.33 12.30
C LYS A 64 3.37 2.95 12.30
N TYR A 65 3.58 4.05 11.59
CA TYR A 65 4.89 4.70 11.43
C TYR A 65 4.93 6.13 11.97
N ASP A 66 3.99 6.50 12.86
CA ASP A 66 4.00 7.83 13.50
C ASP A 66 5.10 7.95 14.56
N HIS A 67 5.49 6.84 15.20
CA HIS A 67 6.47 6.83 16.29
C HIS A 67 7.86 6.32 15.87
N VAL A 68 7.90 5.43 14.88
CA VAL A 68 9.12 4.75 14.45
C VAL A 68 9.21 4.84 12.93
N PRO A 69 10.35 5.29 12.36
CA PRO A 69 10.57 5.31 10.93
C PRO A 69 10.37 3.94 10.29
N ILE A 70 10.00 3.94 9.02
CA ILE A 70 9.90 2.73 8.21
C ILE A 70 11.30 2.11 8.10
N GLY A 71 11.45 0.85 8.49
CA GLY A 71 12.71 0.10 8.36
C GLY A 71 13.58 0.06 9.62
N SER A 72 13.18 0.74 10.71
CA SER A 72 13.93 0.68 11.98
C SER A 72 14.03 -0.74 12.54
N GLU A 73 13.08 -1.63 12.23
CA GLU A 73 13.16 -3.05 12.59
C GLU A 73 14.35 -3.76 11.94
N ILE A 74 14.78 -3.34 10.74
CA ILE A 74 15.94 -3.90 10.04
C ILE A 74 17.23 -3.30 10.60
N GLU A 75 17.26 -1.98 10.79
CA GLU A 75 18.44 -1.26 11.30
C GLU A 75 18.83 -1.73 12.71
N ASN A 76 17.84 -2.00 13.58
CA ASN A 76 18.09 -2.44 14.95
C ASN A 76 18.51 -3.91 15.07
N LEU A 77 18.27 -4.75 14.06
CA LEU A 77 18.70 -6.16 14.03
C LEU A 77 20.19 -6.32 13.68
N GLN A 78 20.86 -5.25 13.23
CA GLN A 78 22.27 -5.27 12.85
C GLN A 78 23.22 -4.78 13.96
N ASN A 79 22.71 -4.52 15.18
CA ASN A 79 23.48 -4.16 16.37
C ASN A 79 23.63 -5.32 17.35
#